data_AF-A0A8T6D847-F1
#
_entry.id   AF-A0A8T6D847-F1
#
_cell.length_a   1.000
_cell.length_b   1.000
_cell.length_c   1.000
_cell.angle_alpha   90.00
_cell.angle_beta   90.00
_cell.angle_gamma   90.00
#
_symmetry.space_group_name_H-M   'P 1'
#
loop_
_entity.id
_entity.type
_entity.pdbx_description
1 polymer ?
#
loop_
_entity_poly.entity_id
_entity_poly.type
_entity_poly.pdbx_seq_one_letter_code
_entity_poly.pdbx_strand_id
1 'polypeptide(L)'
;MSRMPLSQLEVIQEGLDGMHAMLDRAVPDMTADHWNAHPASDGVSAFFSLWHYVRTEDNIVNWVVHRRPTVWLDGEWDQHFGLHRTSQGTGMTKEEADAVQLNDVDAWLTYQQGVWVVTREWVSILTENDLSEEIVIRPTPPMTIWQALTGMLLYHGFRHVGEIEHARGLLGLGGLTI
;
A
#
# COMPACT_ATOMS: atom_id res chain seq x y z
N MET A 1 26.58 -14.30 21.67
CA MET A 1 26.70 -14.38 20.19
C MET A 1 26.34 -13.00 19.67
N SER A 2 27.24 -12.32 18.95
CA SER A 2 26.91 -11.03 18.32
C SER A 2 25.99 -11.31 17.13
N ARG A 3 24.80 -10.72 17.09
CA ARG A 3 23.96 -10.74 15.89
C ARG A 3 24.76 -10.11 14.75
N MET A 4 24.84 -10.78 13.61
CA MET A 4 25.33 -10.13 12.39
C MET A 4 24.37 -8.98 12.02
N PRO A 5 24.87 -7.88 11.45
CA PRO A 5 24.00 -6.83 10.94
C PRO A 5 23.13 -7.39 9.82
N LEU A 6 21.87 -6.93 9.74
CA LEU A 6 20.94 -7.33 8.69
C LEU A 6 21.46 -6.92 7.31
N SER A 7 21.20 -7.76 6.30
CA SER A 7 21.40 -7.43 4.89
C SER A 7 20.39 -6.37 4.42
N GLN A 8 20.60 -5.82 3.22
CA GLN A 8 19.65 -4.85 2.65
C GLN A 8 18.28 -5.49 2.42
N LEU A 9 18.27 -6.73 1.92
CA LEU A 9 17.04 -7.50 1.69
C LEU A 9 16.33 -7.85 3.00
N GLU A 10 17.07 -8.22 4.05
CA GLU A 10 16.47 -8.50 5.36
C GLU A 10 15.79 -7.26 5.94
N VAL A 11 16.40 -6.06 5.80
CA VAL A 11 15.77 -4.80 6.23
C VAL A 11 14.48 -4.52 5.46
N ILE A 12 14.46 -4.76 4.14
CA ILE A 12 13.24 -4.57 3.33
C ILE A 12 12.15 -5.57 3.72
N GLN A 13 12.50 -6.85 3.88
CA GLN A 13 11.54 -7.89 4.25
C GLN A 13 10.92 -7.61 5.62
N GLU A 14 11.74 -7.36 6.64
CA GLU A 14 11.25 -7.03 8.00
C GLU A 14 10.39 -5.75 7.99
N GLY A 15 10.80 -4.74 7.22
CA GLY A 15 10.08 -3.49 7.10
C GLY A 15 8.71 -3.63 6.44
N LEU A 16 8.64 -4.32 5.31
CA LEU A 16 7.39 -4.57 4.58
C LEU A 16 6.45 -5.45 5.41
N ASP A 17 6.94 -6.54 5.99
CA ASP A 17 6.12 -7.43 6.82
C ASP A 17 5.55 -6.69 8.03
N GLY A 18 6.35 -5.85 8.70
CA GLY A 18 5.89 -5.04 9.82
C GLY A 18 4.82 -4.02 9.43
N MET A 19 5.02 -3.33 8.32
CA MET A 19 4.07 -2.35 7.78
C MET A 19 2.76 -3.02 7.30
N HIS A 20 2.85 -4.10 6.54
CA HIS A 20 1.69 -4.89 6.10
C HIS A 20 0.89 -5.41 7.30
N ALA A 21 1.57 -5.89 8.36
CA ALA A 21 0.90 -6.32 9.59
C ALA A 21 0.22 -5.18 10.37
N MET A 22 0.68 -3.93 10.24
CA MET A 22 -0.05 -2.77 10.78
C MET A 22 -1.33 -2.52 10.00
N LEU A 23 -1.26 -2.54 8.67
CA LEU A 23 -2.42 -2.33 7.79
C LEU A 23 -3.44 -3.46 7.93
N ASP A 24 -3.01 -4.72 8.00
CA ASP A 24 -3.88 -5.89 8.20
C ASP A 24 -4.64 -5.81 9.53
N ARG A 25 -4.03 -5.25 10.58
CA ARG A 25 -4.72 -5.02 11.87
C ARG A 25 -5.70 -3.85 11.79
N ALA A 26 -5.38 -2.81 11.03
CA ALA A 26 -6.24 -1.63 10.91
C ALA A 26 -7.58 -1.95 10.24
N VAL A 27 -7.56 -2.80 9.20
CA VAL A 27 -8.73 -3.11 8.35
C VAL A 27 -9.94 -3.64 9.15
N PRO A 28 -9.83 -4.75 9.90
CA PRO A 28 -10.97 -5.31 10.65
C PRO A 28 -11.36 -4.49 11.90
N ASP A 29 -10.46 -3.64 12.40
CA ASP A 29 -10.72 -2.77 13.56
C ASP A 29 -11.62 -1.56 13.23
N MET A 30 -11.86 -1.28 11.95
CA MET A 30 -12.61 -0.12 11.48
C MET A 30 -13.78 -0.57 10.61
N THR A 31 -14.97 0.01 10.86
CA THR A 31 -16.13 -0.17 9.97
C THR A 31 -15.91 0.60 8.66
N ALA A 32 -16.71 0.30 7.64
CA ALA A 32 -16.73 1.09 6.41
C ALA A 32 -16.96 2.60 6.68
N ASP A 33 -17.84 2.94 7.62
CA ASP A 33 -18.09 4.32 8.02
C ASP A 33 -16.84 4.98 8.65
N HIS A 34 -16.08 4.25 9.48
CA HIS A 34 -14.82 4.77 10.02
C HIS A 34 -13.78 4.99 8.91
N TRP A 35 -13.68 4.04 7.97
CA TRP A 35 -12.77 4.10 6.83
C TRP A 35 -13.07 5.27 5.88
N ASN A 36 -14.36 5.54 5.66
CA ASN A 36 -14.85 6.58 4.76
C ASN A 36 -15.06 7.93 5.45
N ALA A 37 -14.83 8.04 6.75
CA ALA A 37 -14.95 9.30 7.46
C ALA A 37 -13.95 10.33 6.92
N HIS A 38 -14.46 11.50 6.52
CA HIS A 38 -13.63 12.59 6.04
C HIS A 38 -13.12 13.45 7.20
N PRO A 39 -11.85 13.88 7.17
CA PRO A 39 -11.38 14.90 8.10
C PRO A 39 -12.15 16.22 7.89
N ALA A 40 -12.25 17.04 8.94
CA ALA A 40 -12.94 18.33 8.86
C ALA A 40 -12.21 19.38 7.98
N SER A 41 -10.96 19.11 7.61
CA SER A 41 -10.13 19.92 6.71
C SER A 41 -10.05 19.31 5.30
N ASP A 42 -9.32 19.94 4.37
CA ASP A 42 -9.10 19.50 2.98
C ASP A 42 -8.26 18.20 2.84
N GLY A 43 -8.34 17.28 3.81
CA GLY A 43 -7.72 15.97 3.75
C GLY A 43 -8.56 14.94 3.00
N VAL A 44 -7.97 13.75 2.86
CA VAL A 44 -8.59 12.55 2.29
C VAL A 44 -9.05 11.59 3.39
N SER A 45 -9.95 10.68 3.08
CA SER A 45 -10.39 9.64 4.02
C SER A 45 -9.26 8.64 4.33
N ALA A 46 -9.35 7.95 5.46
CA ALA A 46 -8.40 6.88 5.80
C ALA A 46 -8.40 5.78 4.73
N PHE A 47 -9.57 5.50 4.14
CA PHE A 47 -9.68 4.53 3.07
C PHE A 47 -8.97 4.98 1.80
N PHE A 48 -9.07 6.25 1.41
CA PHE A 48 -8.32 6.74 0.27
C PHE A 48 -6.81 6.54 0.46
N SER A 49 -6.27 6.84 1.66
CA SER A 49 -4.86 6.61 1.97
C SER A 49 -4.48 5.13 1.87
N LEU A 50 -5.31 4.22 2.40
CA LEU A 50 -5.09 2.78 2.30
C LEU A 50 -5.16 2.30 0.85
N TRP A 51 -6.21 2.69 0.14
CA TRP A 51 -6.46 2.33 -1.25
C TRP A 51 -5.31 2.79 -2.14
N HIS A 52 -4.93 4.06 -2.03
CA HIS A 52 -3.83 4.64 -2.80
C HIS A 52 -2.53 3.87 -2.58
N TYR A 53 -2.21 3.54 -1.33
CA TYR A 53 -1.00 2.79 -1.01
C TYR A 53 -1.01 1.38 -1.61
N VAL A 54 -2.05 0.58 -1.32
CA VAL A 54 -2.15 -0.80 -1.80
C VAL A 54 -2.17 -0.85 -3.33
N ARG A 55 -2.90 0.06 -3.98
CA ARG A 55 -2.92 0.19 -5.45
C ARG A 55 -1.55 0.57 -6.02
N THR A 56 -0.78 1.39 -5.31
CA THR A 56 0.58 1.78 -5.72
C THR A 56 1.54 0.60 -5.65
N GLU A 57 1.52 -0.15 -4.55
CA GLU A 57 2.34 -1.37 -4.39
C GLU A 57 1.99 -2.40 -5.48
N ASP A 58 0.69 -2.70 -5.66
CA ASP A 58 0.20 -3.63 -6.68
C ASP A 58 0.65 -3.22 -8.10
N ASN A 59 0.49 -1.94 -8.45
CA ASN A 59 0.92 -1.43 -9.75
C ASN A 59 2.44 -1.54 -9.95
N ILE A 60 3.25 -1.23 -8.93
CA ILE A 60 4.71 -1.33 -9.06
C ILE A 60 5.13 -2.79 -9.22
N VAL A 61 4.64 -3.68 -8.36
CA VAL A 61 5.08 -5.08 -8.36
C VAL A 61 4.54 -5.83 -9.59
N ASN A 62 3.25 -5.75 -9.87
CA ASN A 62 2.66 -6.56 -10.94
C ASN A 62 2.86 -5.93 -12.32
N TRP A 63 2.55 -4.64 -12.46
CA TRP A 63 2.57 -3.99 -13.78
C TRP A 63 3.95 -3.48 -14.17
N VAL A 64 4.69 -2.84 -13.25
CA VAL A 64 6.02 -2.29 -13.57
C VAL A 64 7.08 -3.38 -13.59
N VAL A 65 7.15 -4.23 -12.55
CA VAL A 65 8.19 -5.25 -12.44
C VAL A 65 7.82 -6.50 -13.25
N HIS A 66 6.69 -7.15 -12.94
CA HIS A 66 6.33 -8.42 -13.58
C HIS A 66 5.71 -8.30 -14.97
N ARG A 67 5.34 -7.09 -15.42
CA ARG A 67 4.68 -6.84 -16.71
C ARG A 67 3.43 -7.68 -16.93
N ARG A 68 2.67 -7.91 -15.86
CA ARG A 68 1.40 -8.66 -15.86
C ARG A 68 0.25 -7.79 -15.31
N PRO A 69 -1.01 -8.20 -15.48
CA PRO A 69 -2.12 -7.51 -14.82
C PRO A 69 -1.92 -7.44 -13.30
N THR A 70 -2.42 -6.37 -12.69
CA THR A 70 -2.41 -6.18 -11.23
C THR A 70 -3.36 -7.16 -10.56
N VAL A 71 -3.12 -7.50 -9.29
CA VAL A 71 -4.07 -8.30 -8.48
C VAL A 71 -5.45 -7.66 -8.52
N TRP A 72 -5.50 -6.32 -8.53
CA TRP A 72 -6.73 -5.54 -8.68
C TRP A 72 -7.57 -5.92 -9.90
N LEU A 73 -6.92 -6.16 -11.05
CA LEU A 73 -7.62 -6.44 -12.30
C LEU A 73 -7.86 -7.94 -12.48
N ASP A 74 -6.92 -8.79 -12.08
CA ASP A 74 -7.09 -10.24 -12.14
C ASP A 74 -8.22 -10.75 -11.23
N GLY A 75 -8.44 -10.09 -10.10
CA GLY A 75 -9.54 -10.38 -9.17
C GLY A 75 -10.83 -9.60 -9.43
N GLU A 76 -10.91 -8.83 -10.53
CA GLU A 76 -12.08 -7.98 -10.87
C GLU A 76 -12.50 -7.01 -9.75
N TRP A 77 -11.55 -6.61 -8.90
CA TRP A 77 -11.79 -5.74 -7.75
C TRP A 77 -12.23 -4.34 -8.16
N ASP A 78 -11.86 -3.88 -9.36
CA ASP A 78 -12.40 -2.65 -9.95
C ASP A 78 -13.93 -2.68 -10.03
N GLN A 79 -14.48 -3.82 -10.45
CA GLN A 79 -15.91 -4.02 -10.60
C GLN A 79 -16.58 -4.21 -9.25
N HIS A 80 -15.97 -5.01 -8.36
CA HIS A 80 -16.50 -5.28 -7.02
C HIS A 80 -16.65 -4.00 -6.18
N PHE A 81 -15.62 -3.14 -6.17
CA PHE A 81 -15.64 -1.89 -5.42
C PHE A 81 -16.26 -0.72 -6.20
N GLY A 82 -16.48 -0.87 -7.51
CA GLY A 82 -16.95 0.23 -8.37
C GLY A 82 -15.92 1.36 -8.50
N LEU A 83 -14.63 1.05 -8.38
CA LEU A 83 -13.54 2.02 -8.40
C LEU A 83 -12.73 1.95 -9.70
N HIS A 84 -11.95 2.99 -9.97
CA HIS A 84 -11.24 3.10 -11.24
C HIS A 84 -10.27 1.93 -11.50
N ARG A 85 -10.33 1.40 -12.74
CA ARG A 85 -9.56 0.23 -13.19
C ARG A 85 -8.05 0.38 -12.97
N THR A 86 -7.49 1.50 -13.39
CA THR A 86 -6.04 1.72 -13.44
C THR A 86 -5.53 2.87 -12.59
N SER A 87 -6.41 3.60 -11.91
CA SER A 87 -5.97 4.74 -11.10
C SER A 87 -5.53 4.25 -9.74
N GLN A 88 -4.53 4.93 -9.18
CA GLN A 88 -4.11 4.77 -7.78
C GLN A 88 -4.33 6.05 -6.97
N GLY A 89 -4.87 7.13 -7.55
CA GLY A 89 -5.19 8.36 -6.81
C GLY A 89 -4.26 9.55 -7.04
N THR A 90 -3.08 9.34 -7.63
CA THR A 90 -2.16 10.46 -7.95
C THR A 90 -2.78 11.41 -8.96
N GLY A 91 -2.86 12.70 -8.60
CA GLY A 91 -3.41 13.75 -9.45
C GLY A 91 -4.93 13.86 -9.42
N MET A 92 -5.62 13.09 -8.56
CA MET A 92 -7.05 13.24 -8.37
C MET A 92 -7.42 14.60 -7.76
N THR A 93 -8.57 15.15 -8.15
CA THR A 93 -9.18 16.26 -7.42
C THR A 93 -9.70 15.78 -6.06
N LYS A 94 -10.08 16.74 -5.19
CA LYS A 94 -10.70 16.39 -3.91
C LYS A 94 -11.99 15.59 -4.11
N GLU A 95 -12.83 15.98 -5.06
CA GLU A 95 -14.09 15.31 -5.36
C GLU A 95 -13.87 13.87 -5.86
N GLU A 96 -12.83 13.65 -6.67
CA GLU A 96 -12.46 12.31 -7.13
C GLU A 96 -11.93 11.45 -5.98
N ALA A 97 -11.09 12.02 -5.10
CA ALA A 97 -10.60 11.34 -3.92
C ALA A 97 -11.74 11.00 -2.93
N ASP A 98 -12.70 11.91 -2.75
CA ASP A 98 -13.85 11.72 -1.86
C ASP A 98 -14.84 10.67 -2.38
N ALA A 99 -14.84 10.40 -3.69
CA ALA A 99 -15.62 9.34 -4.30
C ALA A 99 -15.03 7.94 -4.07
N VAL A 100 -13.78 7.82 -3.59
CA VAL A 100 -13.17 6.54 -3.25
C VAL A 100 -13.69 6.09 -1.89
N GLN A 101 -14.64 5.15 -1.91
CA GLN A 101 -15.30 4.65 -0.70
C GLN A 101 -15.19 3.13 -0.58
N LEU A 102 -14.98 2.67 0.65
CA LEU A 102 -14.98 1.27 1.01
C LEU A 102 -16.40 0.81 1.27
N ASN A 103 -16.85 -0.20 0.53
CA ASN A 103 -18.19 -0.78 0.69
C ASN A 103 -18.17 -2.21 1.25
N ASP A 104 -16.99 -2.85 1.30
CA ASP A 104 -16.82 -4.24 1.71
C ASP A 104 -15.43 -4.45 2.34
N VAL A 105 -15.38 -4.46 3.67
CA VAL A 105 -14.13 -4.51 4.45
C VAL A 105 -13.41 -5.87 4.28
N ASP A 106 -14.17 -6.97 4.26
CA ASP A 106 -13.61 -8.33 4.17
C ASP A 106 -13.04 -8.60 2.77
N ALA A 107 -13.75 -8.15 1.72
CA ALA A 107 -13.24 -8.18 0.36
C ALA A 107 -11.95 -7.35 0.23
N TRP A 108 -11.89 -6.18 0.89
CA TRP A 108 -10.70 -5.34 0.83
C TRP A 108 -9.50 -6.03 1.47
N LEU A 109 -9.69 -6.64 2.63
CA LEU A 109 -8.65 -7.42 3.29
C LEU A 109 -8.13 -8.55 2.39
N THR A 110 -9.04 -9.24 1.68
CA THR A 110 -8.68 -10.29 0.73
C THR A 110 -7.83 -9.76 -0.43
N TYR A 111 -8.25 -8.64 -1.04
CA TYR A 111 -7.49 -7.97 -2.09
C TYR A 111 -6.08 -7.57 -1.61
N GLN A 112 -6.02 -6.86 -0.48
CA GLN A 112 -4.80 -6.38 0.15
C GLN A 112 -3.81 -7.53 0.43
N GLN A 113 -4.28 -8.63 1.02
CA GLN A 113 -3.46 -9.81 1.28
C GLN A 113 -2.93 -10.45 -0.01
N GLY A 114 -3.71 -10.44 -1.08
CA GLY A 114 -3.27 -10.89 -2.40
C GLY A 114 -2.08 -10.07 -2.93
N VAL A 115 -2.09 -8.75 -2.73
CA VAL A 115 -0.96 -7.88 -3.09
C VAL A 115 0.27 -8.23 -2.25
N TRP A 116 0.13 -8.37 -0.93
CA TRP A 116 1.24 -8.71 -0.03
C TRP A 116 1.92 -10.02 -0.40
N VAL A 117 1.14 -11.06 -0.76
CA VAL A 117 1.68 -12.36 -1.18
C VAL A 117 2.60 -12.19 -2.38
N VAL A 118 2.15 -11.48 -3.41
CA VAL A 118 2.96 -11.27 -4.62
C VAL A 118 4.21 -10.43 -4.32
N THR A 119 4.08 -9.37 -3.52
CA THR A 119 5.24 -8.55 -3.12
C THR A 119 6.27 -9.39 -2.36
N ARG A 120 5.82 -10.21 -1.41
CA ARG A 120 6.71 -11.09 -0.63
C ARG A 120 7.40 -12.11 -1.52
N GLU A 121 6.67 -12.73 -2.45
CA GLU A 121 7.25 -13.67 -3.42
C GLU A 121 8.35 -13.00 -4.24
N TRP A 122 8.10 -11.80 -4.77
CA TRP A 122 9.09 -11.03 -5.51
C TRP A 122 10.33 -10.71 -4.65
N VAL A 123 10.15 -10.16 -3.47
CA VAL A 123 11.28 -9.79 -2.59
C VAL A 123 12.08 -11.02 -2.13
N SER A 124 11.44 -12.19 -1.99
CA SER A 124 12.11 -13.43 -1.56
C SER A 124 13.10 -14.00 -2.57
N ILE A 125 12.96 -13.66 -3.85
CA ILE A 125 13.82 -14.17 -4.94
C ILE A 125 14.89 -13.17 -5.38
N LEU A 126 14.86 -11.93 -4.87
CA LEU A 126 15.85 -10.91 -5.18
C LEU A 126 17.22 -11.26 -4.57
N THR A 127 18.26 -10.88 -5.28
CA THR A 127 19.64 -10.86 -4.82
C THR A 127 20.13 -9.43 -4.62
N GLU A 128 21.22 -9.25 -3.87
CA GLU A 128 21.83 -7.93 -3.66
C GLU A 128 22.25 -7.24 -4.96
N ASN A 129 22.56 -8.00 -6.02
CA ASN A 129 22.89 -7.44 -7.33
C ASN A 129 21.66 -6.84 -8.02
N ASP A 130 20.50 -7.50 -7.90
CA ASP A 130 19.26 -7.07 -8.53
C ASP A 130 18.81 -5.70 -7.99
N LEU A 131 19.15 -5.39 -6.73
CA LEU A 131 18.85 -4.09 -6.11
C LEU A 131 19.42 -2.88 -6.86
N SER A 132 20.44 -3.08 -7.70
CA SER A 132 21.05 -2.03 -8.52
C SER A 132 20.43 -1.90 -9.91
N GLU A 133 19.54 -2.81 -10.32
CA GLU A 133 18.87 -2.73 -11.61
C GLU A 133 17.89 -1.55 -11.64
N GLU A 134 17.83 -0.86 -12.78
CA GLU A 134 16.94 0.28 -12.97
C GLU A 134 15.55 -0.14 -13.45
N ILE A 135 14.52 0.44 -12.84
CA ILE A 135 13.13 0.33 -13.27
C ILE A 135 12.55 1.71 -13.58
N VAL A 136 11.54 1.72 -14.44
CA VAL A 136 10.83 2.95 -14.85
C VAL A 136 9.39 2.90 -14.35
N ILE A 137 9.13 3.72 -13.33
CA ILE A 137 7.79 4.00 -12.83
C ILE A 137 7.42 5.40 -13.36
N ARG A 138 6.42 5.52 -14.24
CA ARG A 138 6.03 6.85 -14.74
C ARG A 138 5.09 7.54 -13.74
N PRO A 139 5.17 8.88 -13.56
CA PRO A 139 6.02 9.82 -14.29
C PRO A 139 7.38 10.10 -13.61
N THR A 140 7.81 9.33 -12.61
CA THR A 140 9.06 9.58 -11.90
C THR A 140 10.28 9.31 -12.81
N PRO A 141 11.45 9.91 -12.53
CA PRO A 141 12.70 9.51 -13.15
C PRO A 141 12.98 8.00 -12.94
N PRO A 142 13.78 7.37 -13.82
CA PRO A 142 14.29 6.01 -13.58
C PRO A 142 14.94 5.93 -12.20
N MET A 143 14.76 4.79 -11.54
CA MET A 143 15.31 4.54 -10.21
C MET A 143 15.67 3.06 -10.06
N THR A 144 16.56 2.73 -9.14
CA THR A 144 16.92 1.34 -8.89
C THR A 144 15.81 0.58 -8.17
N ILE A 145 15.84 -0.76 -8.22
CA ILE A 145 14.94 -1.61 -7.41
C ILE A 145 15.05 -1.25 -5.93
N TRP A 146 16.27 -0.99 -5.42
CA TRP A 146 16.46 -0.51 -4.04
C TRP A 146 15.69 0.78 -3.75
N GLN A 147 15.75 1.77 -4.65
CA GLN A 147 15.05 3.04 -4.49
C GLN A 147 13.52 2.87 -4.56
N ALA A 148 13.04 1.95 -5.39
CA ALA A 148 11.61 1.63 -5.46
C ALA A 148 11.12 0.93 -4.18
N LEU A 149 11.85 -0.08 -3.69
CA LEU A 149 11.51 -0.81 -2.47
C LEU A 149 11.53 0.12 -1.23
N THR A 150 12.60 0.89 -1.06
CA THR A 150 12.72 1.80 0.08
C THR A 150 11.78 3.01 -0.05
N GLY A 151 11.76 3.67 -1.20
CA GLY A 151 11.06 4.93 -1.39
C GLY A 151 9.57 4.77 -1.63
N MET A 152 9.19 3.94 -2.60
CA MET A 152 7.81 3.86 -3.11
C MET A 152 6.94 2.84 -2.37
N LEU A 153 7.55 1.80 -1.79
CA LEU A 153 6.86 0.82 -0.97
C LEU A 153 7.02 1.19 0.50
N LEU A 154 8.25 1.15 1.04
CA LEU A 154 8.45 1.24 2.48
C LEU A 154 8.16 2.63 3.08
N TYR A 155 8.90 3.67 2.68
CA TYR A 155 8.75 5.02 3.24
C TYR A 155 7.38 5.62 2.90
N HIS A 156 6.94 5.41 1.66
CA HIS A 156 5.63 5.81 1.21
C HIS A 156 4.50 5.12 1.98
N GLY A 157 4.61 3.81 2.20
CA GLY A 157 3.62 3.04 2.94
C GLY A 157 3.54 3.44 4.40
N PHE A 158 4.69 3.60 5.09
CA PHE A 158 4.68 4.07 6.49
C PHE A 158 4.10 5.48 6.64
N ARG A 159 4.25 6.36 5.64
CA ARG A 159 3.54 7.65 5.62
C ARG A 159 2.02 7.46 5.66
N HIS A 160 1.48 6.56 4.83
CA HIS A 160 0.05 6.27 4.82
C HIS A 160 -0.44 5.52 6.06
N VAL A 161 0.39 4.65 6.64
CA VAL A 161 0.11 4.07 7.97
C VAL A 161 -0.06 5.16 9.01
N GLY A 162 0.82 6.17 9.02
CA GLY A 162 0.70 7.32 9.92
C GLY A 162 -0.57 8.15 9.70
N GLU A 163 -1.00 8.35 8.44
CA GLU A 163 -2.27 9.00 8.12
C GLU A 163 -3.48 8.21 8.66
N ILE A 164 -3.44 6.88 8.53
CA ILE A 164 -4.48 5.98 9.03
C ILE A 164 -4.51 5.99 10.57
N GLU A 165 -3.36 5.90 11.24
CA GLU A 165 -3.27 6.01 12.70
C GLU A 165 -3.80 7.36 13.20
N HIS A 166 -3.51 8.45 12.48
CA HIS A 166 -4.03 9.76 12.81
C HIS A 166 -5.56 9.81 12.69
N ALA A 167 -6.12 9.31 11.58
CA ALA A 167 -7.57 9.25 11.39
C ALA A 167 -8.26 8.40 12.46
N ARG A 168 -7.68 7.24 12.81
CA ARG A 168 -8.14 6.41 13.93
C ARG A 168 -8.16 7.17 15.25
N GLY A 169 -7.09 7.93 15.54
CA GLY A 169 -7.01 8.77 16.73
C GLY A 169 -8.14 9.80 16.80
N LEU A 170 -8.47 10.45 15.68
CA LEU A 170 -9.59 11.41 15.59
C LEU A 170 -10.95 10.75 15.80
N LEU A 171 -11.10 9.48 15.44
CA LEU A 171 -12.31 8.68 15.66
C LEU A 171 -12.38 8.04 17.05
N GLY A 172 -11.37 8.25 17.91
CA GLY A 172 -11.31 7.67 19.24
C GLY A 172 -10.93 6.18 19.28
N LEU A 173 -10.39 5.64 18.18
CA LEU A 173 -9.99 4.23 18.05
C LEU A 173 -8.54 3.96 18.51
N GLY A 174 -7.77 5.01 18.80
CA GLY A 174 -6.36 4.90 19.21
C GLY A 174 -5.40 4.57 18.05
N GLY A 175 -4.11 4.44 18.38
CA GLY A 175 -3.08 4.05 17.41
C GLY A 175 -3.08 2.54 17.14
N LEU A 176 -2.25 2.08 16.20
CA LEU A 176 -2.02 0.65 15.94
C LEU A 176 -0.85 0.09 16.75
N THR A 177 -0.07 0.97 17.37
CA THR A 177 1.22 0.66 18.03
C THR A 177 1.30 1.09 19.49
N ILE A 178 0.27 1.74 20.03
CA ILE A 178 0.26 2.32 21.39
C ILE A 178 -1.00 1.93 22.18
#